data_AF-A0A1V6NP21-F1
#
_entry.id   AF-A0A1V6NP21-F1
#
_cell.length_a   1.000
_cell.length_b   1.000
_cell.length_c   1.000
_cell.angle_alpha   90.00
_cell.angle_beta   90.00
_cell.angle_gamma   90.00
#
_symmetry.space_group_name_H-M   'P 1'
#
loop_
_entity.id
_entity.type
_entity.pdbx_description
1 polymer ?
#
loop_
_entity_poly.entity_id
_entity_poly.type
_entity_poly.pdbx_seq_one_letter_code
_entity_poly.pdbx_strand_id
1 'polypeptide(L)'
;METEETRGLAVPLPASPAIEAMPTSREESKGLEVPLPASPAMDSMPTSFDKTEGLEVPLPASPVIEDTPTSPEEPEELSVPLSASPVSNSTPTSPSETEGPSTPPPALPVIEPMSFSQPSLGLLDESGDQIEKPDAQLVDEPHRQQFHYPVMREALKALIDNTISVVEYGNQVLYRYGYAEVLILVEWVVPDEQLLFASQVLLENNYPRLLIPDQKWPGYSAYSGPWETRSLMHDLDGQGWMRAHLLPLSLVGFTLDETVEVPSTFALELRLLTPKPSHYMSSLIRHLLQLPIGDSSRARVEKDLGGFISAYILKDGPANTTICTYLNDPESDEDYQERVEEGVRFMKTWDWGKIEKRYLAIAERAVRDCRYIDTLTDVHEEQDTP
;
A
#
# COMPACT_ATOMS: atom_id res chain seq x y z
N MET A 1 24.12 -83.30 -20.30
CA MET A 1 23.83 -82.47 -19.12
C MET A 1 24.44 -81.12 -19.47
N GLU A 2 23.66 -80.31 -20.17
CA GLU A 2 24.12 -79.09 -20.83
C GLU A 2 23.14 -77.97 -20.49
N THR A 3 23.72 -76.81 -20.20
CA THR A 3 23.12 -75.57 -19.70
C THR A 3 22.69 -74.69 -20.87
N GLU A 4 21.47 -74.15 -20.81
CA GLU A 4 20.98 -73.11 -21.73
C GLU A 4 20.72 -71.81 -20.95
N GLU A 5 21.29 -70.73 -21.47
CA GLU A 5 21.30 -69.38 -20.92
C GLU A 5 20.38 -68.49 -21.78
N THR A 6 19.31 -67.95 -21.20
CA THR A 6 18.29 -67.14 -21.88
C THR A 6 18.70 -65.67 -21.98
N ARG A 7 18.78 -65.14 -23.21
CA ARG A 7 18.96 -63.72 -23.54
C ARG A 7 17.64 -62.94 -23.50
N GLY A 8 17.69 -61.76 -22.87
CA GLY A 8 16.59 -60.81 -22.76
C GLY A 8 16.34 -59.97 -24.01
N LEU A 9 15.08 -59.59 -24.19
CA LEU A 9 14.56 -58.68 -25.22
C LEU A 9 14.66 -57.23 -24.74
N ALA A 10 15.31 -56.38 -25.52
CA ALA A 10 15.34 -54.93 -25.34
C ALA A 10 14.26 -54.26 -26.21
N VAL A 11 13.50 -53.35 -25.59
CA VAL A 11 12.48 -52.50 -26.24
C VAL A 11 13.15 -51.23 -26.78
N PRO A 12 12.83 -50.75 -28.00
CA PRO A 12 13.42 -49.52 -28.54
C PRO A 12 12.71 -48.25 -28.04
N LEU A 13 13.50 -47.22 -27.70
CA LEU A 13 13.06 -45.86 -27.43
C LEU A 13 12.81 -45.07 -28.73
N PRO A 14 11.84 -44.13 -28.76
CA PRO A 14 11.59 -43.28 -29.92
C PRO A 14 12.62 -42.13 -30.00
N ALA A 15 13.00 -41.80 -31.24
CA ALA A 15 13.97 -40.77 -31.58
C ALA A 15 13.42 -39.35 -31.40
N SER A 16 14.22 -38.47 -30.80
CA SER A 16 13.99 -37.02 -30.74
C SER A 16 14.17 -36.36 -32.11
N PRO A 17 13.42 -35.29 -32.43
CA PRO A 17 13.63 -34.53 -33.66
C PRO A 17 14.86 -33.62 -33.54
N ALA A 18 15.59 -33.52 -34.66
CA ALA A 18 16.74 -32.63 -34.83
C ALA A 18 16.29 -31.17 -34.92
N ILE A 19 16.96 -30.30 -34.17
CA ILE A 19 16.81 -28.84 -34.26
C ILE A 19 17.76 -28.35 -35.35
N GLU A 20 17.19 -27.82 -36.43
CA GLU A 20 17.90 -27.14 -37.52
C GLU A 20 18.47 -25.79 -37.02
N ALA A 21 19.76 -25.57 -37.24
CA ALA A 21 20.44 -24.32 -36.91
C ALA A 21 20.03 -23.20 -37.87
N MET A 22 19.54 -22.09 -37.31
CA MET A 22 19.30 -20.84 -38.05
C MET A 22 20.61 -20.16 -38.46
N PRO A 23 20.69 -19.53 -39.65
CA PRO A 23 21.86 -18.75 -40.06
C PRO A 23 21.85 -17.37 -39.39
N THR A 24 22.95 -17.03 -38.70
CA THR A 24 23.24 -15.67 -38.26
C THR A 24 23.72 -14.82 -39.43
N SER A 25 22.84 -14.01 -40.01
CA SER A 25 23.22 -12.92 -40.91
C SER A 25 23.50 -11.65 -40.10
N ARG A 26 24.78 -11.28 -40.03
CA ARG A 26 25.27 -10.01 -39.50
C ARG A 26 25.19 -8.98 -40.63
N GLU A 27 24.18 -8.12 -40.59
CA GLU A 27 24.06 -6.98 -41.50
C GLU A 27 24.80 -5.78 -40.89
N GLU A 28 25.88 -5.35 -41.55
CA GLU A 28 26.57 -4.10 -41.25
C GLU A 28 25.74 -2.92 -41.78
N SER A 29 25.00 -2.26 -40.90
CA SER A 29 24.42 -0.95 -41.21
C SER A 29 25.52 0.11 -41.19
N LYS A 30 25.92 0.58 -42.38
CA LYS A 30 26.72 1.80 -42.55
C LYS A 30 25.99 2.98 -41.92
N GLY A 31 26.67 3.66 -41.00
CA GLY A 31 26.19 4.87 -40.35
C GLY A 31 25.92 5.99 -41.35
N LEU A 32 24.71 6.53 -41.33
CA LEU A 32 24.43 7.89 -41.79
C LEU A 32 24.71 8.83 -40.62
N GLU A 33 25.75 9.65 -40.75
CA GLU A 33 25.98 10.80 -39.89
C GLU A 33 24.87 11.83 -40.14
N VAL A 34 24.00 12.03 -39.14
CA VAL A 34 23.08 13.15 -39.06
C VAL A 34 23.78 14.28 -38.30
N PRO A 35 23.91 15.50 -38.85
CA PRO A 35 24.52 16.61 -38.13
C PRO A 35 23.67 17.00 -36.91
N LEU A 36 24.29 17.01 -35.73
CA LEU A 36 23.72 17.58 -34.52
C LEU A 36 23.49 19.09 -34.71
N PRO A 37 22.30 19.63 -34.39
CA PRO A 37 22.12 21.07 -34.33
C PRO A 37 22.94 21.64 -33.16
N ALA A 38 23.73 22.68 -33.46
CA ALA A 38 24.51 23.40 -32.48
C ALA A 38 23.59 24.01 -31.40
N SER A 39 23.85 23.67 -30.14
CA SER A 39 23.21 24.31 -28.98
C SER A 39 23.51 25.82 -28.98
N PRO A 40 22.53 26.68 -28.69
CA PRO A 40 22.78 28.10 -28.54
C PRO A 40 23.60 28.38 -27.27
N ALA A 41 24.59 29.25 -27.42
CA ALA A 41 25.40 29.76 -26.32
C ALA A 41 24.50 30.52 -25.34
N MET A 42 24.47 30.07 -24.08
CA MET A 42 23.89 30.82 -22.98
C MET A 42 24.88 31.92 -22.60
N ASP A 43 24.54 33.17 -22.90
CA ASP A 43 25.25 34.34 -22.40
C ASP A 43 25.13 34.40 -20.87
N SER A 44 26.29 34.42 -20.22
CA SER A 44 26.44 34.55 -18.78
C SER A 44 25.93 35.91 -18.29
N MET A 45 24.88 35.90 -17.48
CA MET A 45 24.45 37.05 -16.66
C MET A 45 25.52 37.41 -15.61
N PRO A 46 25.76 38.71 -15.33
CA PRO A 46 26.69 39.13 -14.29
C PRO A 46 26.00 39.14 -12.92
N THR A 47 26.38 38.23 -12.03
CA THR A 47 26.08 38.35 -10.59
C THR A 47 27.07 39.32 -9.95
N SER A 48 26.64 40.56 -9.73
CA SER A 48 27.28 41.48 -8.78
C SER A 48 26.83 41.11 -7.37
N PHE A 49 27.72 40.48 -6.60
CA PHE A 49 27.56 40.37 -5.15
C PHE A 49 28.21 41.59 -4.48
N ASP A 50 27.36 42.35 -3.79
CA ASP A 50 27.78 43.45 -2.94
C ASP A 50 28.50 42.92 -1.71
N LYS A 51 29.61 43.58 -1.38
CA LYS A 51 30.56 43.20 -0.34
C LYS A 51 30.20 43.99 0.93
N THR A 52 29.60 43.33 1.91
CA THR A 52 29.47 43.88 3.28
C THR A 52 30.44 43.18 4.22
N GLU A 53 31.45 43.94 4.65
CA GLU A 53 32.17 43.80 5.93
C GLU A 53 31.12 43.69 7.05
N GLY A 54 31.23 42.87 8.10
CA GLY A 54 32.38 42.48 8.90
C GLY A 54 31.90 42.60 10.36
N LEU A 55 31.61 41.49 11.02
CA LEU A 55 31.35 41.45 12.47
C LEU A 55 31.81 40.09 13.00
N GLU A 56 32.91 40.12 13.71
CA GLU A 56 33.53 38.98 14.40
C GLU A 56 32.69 38.57 15.61
N VAL A 57 32.46 37.26 15.77
CA VAL A 57 32.02 36.64 17.02
C VAL A 57 32.94 35.46 17.32
N PRO A 58 33.47 35.29 18.55
CA PRO A 58 34.47 34.28 18.84
C PRO A 58 33.85 32.89 19.04
N LEU A 59 34.47 31.86 18.46
CA LEU A 59 34.18 30.45 18.75
C LEU A 59 34.89 29.99 20.04
N PRO A 60 34.24 29.19 20.90
CA PRO A 60 34.91 28.53 22.02
C PRO A 60 35.66 27.27 21.55
N ALA A 61 36.78 27.01 22.22
CA ALA A 61 37.74 25.94 21.94
C ALA A 61 37.20 24.53 22.26
N SER A 62 37.50 23.57 21.38
CA SER A 62 37.39 22.12 21.63
C SER A 62 38.54 21.63 22.52
N PRO A 63 38.31 20.67 23.44
CA PRO A 63 39.38 20.07 24.22
C PRO A 63 40.08 18.93 23.45
N VAL A 64 41.36 18.80 23.80
CA VAL A 64 42.35 17.82 23.34
C VAL A 64 42.01 16.43 23.90
N ILE A 65 42.09 15.40 23.06
CA ILE A 65 42.12 13.99 23.46
C ILE A 65 43.56 13.53 23.36
N GLU A 66 44.12 13.04 24.47
CA GLU A 66 45.43 12.41 24.56
C GLU A 66 45.23 10.91 24.81
N ASP A 67 45.94 10.09 24.04
CA ASP A 67 45.81 8.64 23.96
C ASP A 67 46.65 7.88 25.00
N THR A 68 46.19 6.65 25.28
CA THR A 68 46.93 5.41 25.67
C THR A 68 47.41 5.21 27.13
N PRO A 69 47.69 3.96 27.56
CA PRO A 69 46.82 2.77 27.67
C PRO A 69 46.95 2.10 29.07
N THR A 70 46.27 0.96 29.31
CA THR A 70 46.74 -0.25 30.07
C THR A 70 45.56 -0.97 30.77
N SER A 71 45.44 -2.27 30.50
CA SER A 71 44.65 -3.32 31.19
C SER A 71 45.60 -4.12 32.11
N PRO A 72 45.20 -5.06 33.01
CA PRO A 72 43.88 -5.56 33.47
C PRO A 72 43.73 -5.54 35.01
N GLU A 73 42.55 -5.90 35.54
CA GLU A 73 42.38 -6.83 36.68
C GLU A 73 40.89 -7.05 37.05
N GLU A 74 40.46 -8.32 37.06
CA GLU A 74 39.36 -8.88 37.88
C GLU A 74 39.74 -8.81 39.38
N PRO A 75 38.88 -9.00 40.42
CA PRO A 75 37.71 -9.92 40.45
C PRO A 75 36.53 -9.48 41.36
N GLU A 76 35.62 -10.45 41.60
CA GLU A 76 34.74 -10.63 42.77
C GLU A 76 33.23 -10.33 42.61
N GLU A 77 32.52 -11.44 42.39
CA GLU A 77 31.34 -11.91 43.14
C GLU A 77 30.72 -10.94 44.16
N LEU A 78 29.50 -10.47 43.88
CA LEU A 78 28.54 -10.17 44.93
C LEU A 78 27.17 -10.76 44.58
N SER A 79 26.92 -11.89 45.24
CA SER A 79 25.62 -12.54 45.37
C SER A 79 24.69 -11.66 46.20
N VAL A 80 23.47 -11.39 45.70
CA VAL A 80 22.39 -10.79 46.50
C VAL A 80 21.16 -11.70 46.43
N PRO A 81 20.47 -11.97 47.56
CA PRO A 81 19.61 -13.13 47.70
C PRO A 81 18.16 -12.89 47.26
N LEU A 82 17.59 -13.96 46.69
CA LEU A 82 16.16 -14.22 46.57
C LEU A 82 15.45 -14.06 47.93
N SER A 83 14.50 -13.13 48.01
CA SER A 83 13.51 -13.09 49.08
C SER A 83 12.22 -13.74 48.65
N ALA A 84 11.81 -14.72 49.45
CA ALA A 84 10.63 -15.55 49.29
C ALA A 84 9.32 -14.77 49.56
N SER A 85 8.26 -15.29 48.94
CA SER A 85 6.85 -14.89 49.01
C SER A 85 6.27 -14.80 50.43
N PRO A 86 5.05 -14.24 50.54
CA PRO A 86 4.02 -15.02 51.18
C PRO A 86 2.77 -15.24 50.32
N VAL A 87 2.37 -16.50 50.36
CA VAL A 87 1.10 -17.09 49.96
C VAL A 87 -0.09 -16.31 50.53
N SER A 88 -1.07 -16.00 49.68
CA SER A 88 -2.42 -15.65 50.11
C SER A 88 -3.41 -16.54 49.37
N ASN A 89 -3.92 -17.54 50.09
CA ASN A 89 -5.05 -18.38 49.67
C ASN A 89 -6.30 -17.51 49.60
N SER A 90 -6.99 -17.52 48.46
CA SER A 90 -8.37 -17.07 48.36
C SER A 90 -9.07 -17.86 47.27
N THR A 91 -9.70 -18.95 47.70
CA THR A 91 -10.76 -19.65 46.99
C THR A 91 -11.95 -18.72 46.78
N PRO A 92 -12.52 -18.64 45.56
CA PRO A 92 -13.91 -18.27 45.41
C PRO A 92 -14.74 -19.45 44.89
N THR A 93 -15.64 -19.85 45.76
CA THR A 93 -16.80 -20.71 45.60
C THR A 93 -17.61 -20.40 44.34
N SER A 94 -17.89 -21.43 43.53
CA SER A 94 -18.87 -21.42 42.45
C SER A 94 -20.30 -21.21 42.99
N PRO A 95 -21.18 -20.52 42.24
CA PRO A 95 -22.62 -20.75 42.36
C PRO A 95 -23.21 -21.35 41.08
N SER A 96 -23.75 -22.55 41.28
CA SER A 96 -25.01 -23.11 40.78
C SER A 96 -25.57 -22.63 39.44
N GLU A 97 -25.71 -23.62 38.57
CA GLU A 97 -26.62 -23.70 37.43
C GLU A 97 -28.04 -23.25 37.79
N THR A 98 -28.64 -22.43 36.94
CA THR A 98 -30.08 -22.21 36.88
C THR A 98 -30.49 -22.36 35.43
N GLU A 99 -31.12 -23.49 35.11
CA GLU A 99 -31.78 -23.75 33.83
C GLU A 99 -32.93 -22.74 33.63
N GLY A 100 -32.85 -22.00 32.53
CA GLY A 100 -33.92 -21.16 32.00
C GLY A 100 -34.05 -21.39 30.49
N PRO A 101 -35.26 -21.30 29.92
CA PRO A 101 -35.58 -21.82 28.59
C PRO A 101 -34.89 -21.05 27.47
N SER A 102 -34.22 -21.79 26.59
CA SER A 102 -33.54 -21.30 25.40
C SER A 102 -34.53 -20.59 24.46
N THR A 103 -34.33 -19.29 24.29
CA THR A 103 -34.93 -18.51 23.20
C THR A 103 -33.94 -18.54 22.03
N PRO A 104 -34.35 -18.86 20.79
CA PRO A 104 -33.44 -18.90 19.65
C PRO A 104 -32.92 -17.49 19.32
N PRO A 105 -31.66 -17.35 18.86
CA PRO A 105 -31.13 -16.06 18.45
C PRO A 105 -31.89 -15.55 17.22
N PRO A 106 -32.08 -14.22 17.08
CA PRO A 106 -32.67 -13.64 15.88
C PRO A 106 -31.74 -13.91 14.69
N ALA A 107 -32.33 -14.39 13.59
CA ALA A 107 -31.64 -14.58 12.33
C ALA A 107 -30.93 -13.29 11.91
N LEU A 108 -29.63 -13.39 11.66
CA LEU A 108 -28.83 -12.33 11.06
C LEU A 108 -29.41 -11.99 9.67
N PRO A 109 -29.55 -10.70 9.31
CA PRO A 109 -29.94 -10.32 7.97
C PRO A 109 -28.83 -10.73 7.01
N VAL A 110 -29.21 -11.52 6.00
CA VAL A 110 -28.39 -11.79 4.82
C VAL A 110 -28.18 -10.44 4.13
N ILE A 111 -26.97 -9.90 4.25
CA ILE A 111 -26.55 -8.70 3.51
C ILE A 111 -26.32 -9.15 2.07
N GLU A 112 -27.20 -8.72 1.16
CA GLU A 112 -26.97 -8.87 -0.27
C GLU A 112 -25.64 -8.21 -0.66
N PRO A 113 -24.84 -8.85 -1.54
CA PRO A 113 -23.64 -8.23 -2.05
C PRO A 113 -24.01 -6.92 -2.76
N MET A 114 -23.36 -5.83 -2.38
CA MET A 114 -23.47 -4.58 -3.13
C MET A 114 -22.97 -4.83 -4.55
N SER A 115 -23.90 -5.00 -5.48
CA SER A 115 -23.60 -4.88 -6.91
C SER A 115 -23.13 -3.45 -7.13
N PHE A 116 -21.83 -3.29 -7.42
CA PHE A 116 -21.30 -2.09 -8.03
C PHE A 116 -22.06 -1.86 -9.33
N SER A 117 -23.09 -1.04 -9.27
CA SER A 117 -23.80 -0.58 -10.45
C SER A 117 -22.80 0.27 -11.23
N GLN A 118 -22.35 -0.24 -12.39
CA GLN A 118 -21.75 0.63 -13.39
C GLN A 118 -22.73 1.78 -13.67
N PRO A 119 -22.26 3.03 -13.77
CA PRO A 119 -23.15 4.14 -14.07
C PRO A 119 -23.79 3.91 -15.44
N SER A 120 -25.11 3.90 -15.48
CA SER A 120 -25.85 3.99 -16.73
C SER A 120 -25.49 5.32 -17.38
N LEU A 121 -24.78 5.26 -18.50
CA LEU A 121 -24.52 6.41 -19.36
C LEU A 121 -25.88 6.98 -19.79
N GLY A 122 -26.26 8.11 -19.19
CA GLY A 122 -27.46 8.85 -19.51
C GLY A 122 -27.41 9.28 -20.97
N LEU A 123 -28.25 8.64 -21.79
CA LEU A 123 -28.42 8.93 -23.21
C LEU A 123 -29.08 10.31 -23.34
N LEU A 124 -28.32 11.29 -23.82
CA LEU A 124 -28.82 12.56 -24.31
C LEU A 124 -29.70 12.29 -25.55
N ASP A 125 -30.94 12.74 -25.45
CA ASP A 125 -31.97 12.65 -26.48
C ASP A 125 -31.72 13.75 -27.53
N GLU A 126 -31.17 13.40 -28.70
CA GLU A 126 -31.25 14.26 -29.88
C GLU A 126 -31.32 13.45 -31.19
N SER A 127 -32.55 13.39 -31.72
CA SER A 127 -33.00 13.27 -33.10
C SER A 127 -32.11 12.61 -34.17
N GLY A 128 -32.63 11.50 -34.71
CA GLY A 128 -32.88 11.36 -36.15
C GLY A 128 -31.71 11.00 -37.07
N ASP A 129 -31.40 9.70 -37.18
CA ASP A 129 -31.44 8.97 -38.46
C ASP A 129 -31.16 7.48 -38.22
N GLN A 130 -32.00 6.62 -38.79
CA GLN A 130 -31.88 5.17 -38.68
C GLN A 130 -30.69 4.68 -39.52
N ILE A 131 -29.62 4.27 -38.85
CA ILE A 131 -28.63 3.36 -39.40
C ILE A 131 -28.59 2.15 -38.46
N GLU A 132 -29.01 0.99 -38.99
CA GLU A 132 -28.88 -0.32 -38.35
C GLU A 132 -27.42 -0.53 -37.91
N LYS A 133 -27.18 -0.47 -36.60
CA LYS A 133 -25.88 -0.74 -35.99
C LYS A 133 -25.89 -2.20 -35.54
N PRO A 134 -24.91 -3.03 -35.97
CA PRO A 134 -24.88 -4.44 -35.63
C PRO A 134 -24.63 -4.62 -34.13
N ASP A 135 -25.26 -5.66 -33.58
CA ASP A 135 -25.23 -6.09 -32.19
C ASP A 135 -23.89 -5.81 -31.51
N ALA A 136 -23.92 -4.92 -30.51
CA ALA A 136 -22.85 -4.76 -29.55
C ALA A 136 -22.75 -6.04 -28.74
N GLN A 137 -21.95 -6.98 -29.23
CA GLN A 137 -21.43 -8.05 -28.40
C GLN A 137 -20.79 -7.41 -27.17
N LEU A 138 -21.31 -7.80 -26.02
CA LEU A 138 -20.71 -7.62 -24.72
C LEU A 138 -19.38 -8.38 -24.78
N VAL A 139 -18.36 -7.73 -25.32
CA VAL A 139 -16.98 -8.17 -25.23
C VAL A 139 -16.67 -8.05 -23.75
N ASP A 140 -16.77 -9.18 -23.07
CA ASP A 140 -16.22 -9.40 -21.73
C ASP A 140 -14.72 -9.15 -21.89
N GLU A 141 -14.36 -7.87 -21.79
CA GLU A 141 -13.01 -7.42 -22.05
C GLU A 141 -12.17 -8.14 -21.02
N PRO A 142 -11.23 -9.01 -21.44
CA PRO A 142 -10.47 -9.84 -20.52
C PRO A 142 -9.82 -8.87 -19.56
N HIS A 143 -10.30 -8.88 -18.31
CA HIS A 143 -9.80 -8.01 -17.26
C HIS A 143 -8.30 -8.15 -17.35
N ARG A 144 -7.62 -7.08 -17.75
CA ARG A 144 -6.17 -7.10 -17.93
C ARG A 144 -5.63 -7.49 -16.57
N GLN A 145 -5.36 -8.79 -16.39
CA GLN A 145 -4.69 -9.31 -15.23
C GLN A 145 -3.38 -8.55 -15.24
N GLN A 146 -3.28 -7.55 -14.36
CA GLN A 146 -2.02 -6.88 -14.17
C GLN A 146 -1.03 -7.98 -13.84
N PHE A 147 0.14 -7.93 -14.47
CA PHE A 147 1.19 -8.90 -14.23
C PHE A 147 1.62 -8.78 -12.76
N HIS A 148 0.94 -9.53 -11.90
CA HIS A 148 1.30 -9.70 -10.51
C HIS A 148 2.22 -10.91 -10.42
N TYR A 149 3.26 -10.76 -9.61
CA TYR A 149 4.14 -11.90 -9.35
C TYR A 149 3.36 -12.93 -8.53
N PRO A 150 3.47 -14.23 -8.87
CA PRO A 150 2.78 -15.30 -8.16
C PRO A 150 3.01 -15.29 -6.64
N VAL A 151 4.13 -14.74 -6.21
CA VAL A 151 4.55 -14.73 -4.80
C VAL A 151 3.61 -13.95 -3.87
N MET A 152 3.01 -12.85 -4.36
CA MET A 152 2.01 -12.08 -3.61
C MET A 152 0.74 -12.90 -3.36
N ARG A 153 0.32 -13.66 -4.38
CA ARG A 153 -0.82 -14.57 -4.29
C ARG A 153 -0.56 -15.68 -3.27
N GLU A 154 0.60 -16.33 -3.34
CA GLU A 154 0.93 -17.43 -2.42
C GLU A 154 1.04 -16.95 -0.97
N ALA A 155 1.66 -15.79 -0.72
CA ALA A 155 1.74 -15.20 0.61
C ALA A 155 0.36 -14.84 1.18
N LEU A 156 -0.51 -14.22 0.37
CA LEU A 156 -1.88 -13.92 0.78
C LEU A 156 -2.68 -15.20 1.04
N LYS A 157 -2.54 -16.20 0.17
CA LYS A 157 -3.19 -17.50 0.34
C LYS A 157 -2.79 -18.15 1.66
N ALA A 158 -1.50 -18.13 2.00
CA ALA A 158 -1.00 -18.68 3.26
C ALA A 158 -1.67 -18.02 4.47
N LEU A 159 -1.88 -16.70 4.46
CA LEU A 159 -2.59 -15.99 5.53
C LEU A 159 -4.07 -16.43 5.62
N ILE A 160 -4.77 -16.44 4.48
CA ILE A 160 -6.20 -16.80 4.41
C ILE A 160 -6.44 -18.26 4.82
N ASP A 161 -5.62 -19.20 4.35
CA ASP A 161 -5.71 -20.63 4.69
C ASP A 161 -5.54 -20.87 6.20
N ASN A 162 -4.81 -19.98 6.89
CA ASN A 162 -4.62 -19.99 8.33
C ASN A 162 -5.67 -19.15 9.08
N THR A 163 -6.81 -18.83 8.45
CA THR A 163 -7.94 -18.09 9.03
C THR A 163 -7.61 -16.69 9.53
N ILE A 164 -6.55 -16.08 8.99
CA ILE A 164 -6.17 -14.71 9.35
C ILE A 164 -7.04 -13.74 8.56
N SER A 165 -7.63 -12.78 9.26
CA SER A 165 -8.36 -11.69 8.62
C SER A 165 -7.37 -10.69 8.03
N VAL A 166 -7.40 -10.53 6.72
CA VAL A 166 -6.50 -9.63 5.98
C VAL A 166 -7.33 -8.51 5.36
N VAL A 167 -6.94 -7.26 5.63
CA VAL A 167 -7.55 -6.06 5.04
C VAL A 167 -6.53 -5.35 4.15
N GLU A 168 -6.92 -4.99 2.93
CA GLU A 168 -6.11 -4.18 2.02
C GLU A 168 -5.83 -2.79 2.59
N TYR A 169 -4.64 -2.27 2.33
CA TYR A 169 -4.30 -0.90 2.67
C TYR A 169 -3.33 -0.26 1.64
N GLY A 170 -3.22 1.07 1.71
CA GLY A 170 -2.33 1.89 0.87
C GLY A 170 -2.48 1.62 -0.63
N ASN A 171 -1.36 1.38 -1.32
CA ASN A 171 -1.31 1.22 -2.78
C ASN A 171 -2.29 0.17 -3.33
N GLN A 172 -2.58 -0.91 -2.58
CA GLN A 172 -3.53 -1.93 -3.03
C GLN A 172 -4.97 -1.39 -3.08
N VAL A 173 -5.33 -0.53 -2.12
CA VAL A 173 -6.62 0.17 -2.09
C VAL A 173 -6.69 1.18 -3.24
N LEU A 174 -5.63 1.95 -3.48
CA LEU A 174 -5.56 2.89 -4.61
C LEU A 174 -5.73 2.16 -5.95
N TYR A 175 -5.04 1.03 -6.12
CA TYR A 175 -5.16 0.19 -7.31
C TYR A 175 -6.60 -0.29 -7.54
N ARG A 176 -7.26 -0.79 -6.49
CA ARG A 176 -8.67 -1.20 -6.55
C ARG A 176 -9.58 -0.07 -7.04
N TYR A 177 -9.25 1.16 -6.71
CA TYR A 177 -10.03 2.33 -7.09
C TYR A 177 -9.55 3.02 -8.37
N GLY A 178 -8.75 2.32 -9.19
CA GLY A 178 -8.37 2.74 -10.53
C GLY A 178 -7.09 3.56 -10.62
N TYR A 179 -6.40 3.78 -9.49
CA TYR A 179 -5.09 4.42 -9.51
C TYR A 179 -4.05 3.45 -10.05
N ALA A 180 -3.22 3.90 -10.99
CA ALA A 180 -2.24 3.05 -11.63
C ALA A 180 -0.98 2.83 -10.77
N GLU A 181 -1.09 1.99 -9.74
CA GLU A 181 0.06 1.53 -8.95
C GLU A 181 0.63 0.21 -9.48
N VAL A 182 1.95 0.07 -9.38
CA VAL A 182 2.63 -1.23 -9.51
C VAL A 182 2.80 -1.80 -8.10
N LEU A 183 2.08 -2.89 -7.82
CA LEU A 183 2.07 -3.51 -6.48
C LEU A 183 3.34 -4.35 -6.23
N ILE A 184 4.48 -3.68 -6.07
CA ILE A 184 5.73 -4.29 -5.57
C ILE A 184 5.75 -4.40 -4.04
N LEU A 185 5.01 -3.53 -3.37
CA LEU A 185 4.84 -3.50 -1.92
C LEU A 185 3.35 -3.60 -1.62
N VAL A 186 2.98 -4.54 -0.75
CA VAL A 186 1.61 -4.72 -0.28
C VAL A 186 1.52 -4.46 1.20
N GLU A 187 0.44 -3.80 1.59
CA GLU A 187 0.18 -3.41 2.96
C GLU A 187 -1.10 -4.10 3.40
N TRP A 188 -0.94 -5.02 4.33
CA TRP A 188 -2.00 -5.87 4.83
C TRP A 188 -2.23 -5.56 6.28
N VAL A 189 -3.40 -5.00 6.56
CA VAL A 189 -3.84 -4.76 7.92
C VAL A 189 -4.42 -6.05 8.47
N VAL A 190 -3.98 -6.42 9.67
CA VAL A 190 -4.39 -7.63 10.38
C VAL A 190 -4.82 -7.26 11.80
N PRO A 191 -5.78 -8.00 12.41
CA PRO A 191 -6.12 -7.80 13.81
C PRO A 191 -4.88 -7.87 14.70
N ASP A 192 -4.79 -7.00 15.70
CA ASP A 192 -3.61 -6.84 16.54
C ASP A 192 -3.22 -8.16 17.21
N GLU A 193 -4.22 -8.93 17.67
CA GLU A 193 -4.07 -10.24 18.27
C GLU A 193 -3.59 -11.33 17.29
N GLN A 194 -3.78 -11.13 15.98
CA GLN A 194 -3.33 -12.03 14.93
C GLN A 194 -1.98 -11.62 14.32
N LEU A 195 -1.48 -10.40 14.61
CA LEU A 195 -0.31 -9.84 13.93
C LEU A 195 0.95 -10.73 14.03
N LEU A 196 1.29 -11.20 15.23
CA LEU A 196 2.45 -12.08 15.42
C LEU A 196 2.25 -13.45 14.78
N PHE A 197 1.02 -13.98 14.84
CA PHE A 197 0.69 -15.25 14.20
C PHE A 197 0.77 -15.15 12.66
N ALA A 198 0.27 -14.05 12.08
CA ALA A 198 0.38 -13.77 10.65
C ALA A 198 1.84 -13.69 10.19
N SER A 199 2.70 -13.02 10.97
CA SER A 199 4.14 -12.99 10.69
C SER A 199 4.77 -14.39 10.76
N GLN A 200 4.39 -15.20 11.74
CA GLN A 200 4.87 -16.57 11.86
C GLN A 200 4.42 -17.45 10.67
N VAL A 201 3.18 -17.31 10.21
CA VAL A 201 2.68 -18.01 9.02
C VAL A 201 3.51 -17.66 7.79
N LEU A 202 3.84 -16.37 7.59
CA LEU A 202 4.70 -15.98 6.47
C LEU A 202 6.12 -16.56 6.60
N LEU A 203 6.70 -16.59 7.81
CA LEU A 203 8.00 -17.22 8.05
C LEU A 203 8.01 -18.71 7.69
N GLU A 204 6.99 -19.45 8.12
CA GLU A 204 6.84 -20.88 7.84
C GLU A 204 6.64 -21.18 6.35
N ASN A 205 6.16 -20.19 5.58
CA ASN A 205 6.01 -20.26 4.13
C ASN A 205 7.22 -19.70 3.37
N ASN A 206 8.39 -19.61 4.03
CA ASN A 206 9.66 -19.14 3.47
C ASN A 206 9.69 -17.66 3.05
N TYR A 207 8.88 -16.81 3.69
CA TYR A 207 8.94 -15.37 3.53
C TYR A 207 9.65 -14.77 4.75
N PRO A 208 10.99 -14.65 4.74
CA PRO A 208 11.75 -14.25 5.91
C PRO A 208 11.36 -12.84 6.35
N ARG A 209 11.31 -12.63 7.66
CA ARG A 209 11.08 -11.30 8.23
C ARG A 209 12.31 -10.44 7.94
N LEU A 210 12.07 -9.27 7.37
CA LEU A 210 13.09 -8.25 7.19
C LEU A 210 13.31 -7.56 8.53
N LEU A 211 14.56 -7.59 8.99
CA LEU A 211 15.01 -6.65 10.00
C LEU A 211 15.05 -5.27 9.36
N ILE A 212 14.52 -4.25 10.04
CA ILE A 212 14.66 -2.87 9.61
C ILE A 212 16.14 -2.64 9.39
N PRO A 213 16.61 -2.45 8.14
CA PRO A 213 18.04 -2.34 7.91
C PRO A 213 18.52 -1.05 8.57
N ASP A 214 19.56 -1.16 9.39
CA ASP A 214 20.27 0.01 9.94
C ASP A 214 20.77 0.92 8.81
N GLN A 215 20.96 0.35 7.61
CA GLN A 215 21.40 1.04 6.41
C GLN A 215 20.22 1.34 5.47
N LYS A 216 19.96 2.64 5.27
CA LYS A 216 18.99 3.14 4.28
C LYS A 216 19.41 2.67 2.88
N TRP A 217 18.52 1.96 2.19
CA TRP A 217 18.77 1.55 0.81
C TRP A 217 18.94 2.77 -0.11
N PRO A 218 20.02 2.86 -0.91
CA PRO A 218 20.20 3.95 -1.87
C PRO A 218 19.05 4.00 -2.87
N GLY A 219 18.35 5.14 -2.96
CA GLY A 219 17.17 5.31 -3.83
C GLY A 219 15.83 5.02 -3.15
N TYR A 220 15.84 4.32 -2.00
CA TYR A 220 14.73 4.28 -1.04
C TYR A 220 15.07 5.20 0.13
N SER A 221 15.27 6.49 -0.18
CA SER A 221 15.45 7.51 0.84
C SER A 221 14.12 7.77 1.56
N ALA A 222 14.16 7.67 2.89
CA ALA A 222 13.39 8.50 3.83
C ALA A 222 12.06 8.00 4.41
N TYR A 223 11.54 6.82 4.08
CA TYR A 223 10.43 6.25 4.85
C TYR A 223 10.96 5.53 6.10
N SER A 224 11.65 6.28 6.97
CA SER A 224 12.00 5.84 8.32
C SER A 224 10.92 6.38 9.25
N GLY A 225 9.68 5.99 9.05
CA GLY A 225 8.53 6.54 9.73
C GLY A 225 7.96 5.65 10.83
N PRO A 226 6.92 6.14 11.52
CA PRO A 226 6.12 5.33 12.44
C PRO A 226 5.50 4.09 11.79
N TRP A 227 5.32 4.11 10.46
CA TRP A 227 4.74 2.99 9.70
C TRP A 227 5.69 1.79 9.65
N GLU A 228 6.94 2.00 9.27
CA GLU A 228 7.93 0.92 9.14
C GLU A 228 8.25 0.32 10.52
N THR A 229 8.35 1.19 11.53
CA THR A 229 8.68 0.79 12.92
C THR A 229 7.54 0.04 13.62
N ARG A 230 6.29 0.23 13.20
CA ARG A 230 5.10 -0.45 13.77
C ARG A 230 4.59 -1.61 12.92
N SER A 231 5.22 -1.86 11.77
CA SER A 231 4.87 -2.97 10.86
C SER A 231 5.81 -4.17 11.01
N LEU A 232 5.34 -5.36 10.63
CA LEU A 232 6.19 -6.53 10.43
C LEU A 232 6.41 -6.72 8.93
N MET A 233 7.63 -6.48 8.46
CA MET A 233 7.98 -6.56 7.04
C MET A 233 8.50 -7.95 6.69
N HIS A 234 8.03 -8.50 5.58
CA HIS A 234 8.47 -9.79 5.04
C HIS A 234 8.97 -9.63 3.61
N ASP A 235 10.11 -10.27 3.32
CA ASP A 235 10.64 -10.40 1.97
C ASP A 235 9.90 -11.52 1.25
N LEU A 236 9.24 -11.19 0.16
CA LEU A 236 8.46 -12.16 -0.59
C LEU A 236 9.31 -12.82 -1.68
N ASP A 237 10.24 -12.11 -2.30
CA ASP A 237 11.01 -12.62 -3.44
C ASP A 237 12.45 -13.03 -3.10
N GLY A 238 12.88 -12.84 -1.85
CA GLY A 238 14.24 -13.15 -1.39
C GLY A 238 15.29 -12.14 -1.87
N GLN A 239 14.87 -11.11 -2.61
CA GLN A 239 15.72 -10.02 -3.09
C GLN A 239 15.38 -8.71 -2.38
N GLY A 240 14.36 -8.72 -1.51
CA GLY A 240 13.83 -7.54 -0.85
C GLY A 240 13.19 -6.55 -1.82
N TRP A 241 12.88 -6.96 -3.05
CA TRP A 241 12.20 -6.09 -4.02
C TRP A 241 10.69 -6.13 -3.79
N MET A 242 10.12 -7.33 -3.63
CA MET A 242 8.73 -7.54 -3.27
C MET A 242 8.55 -7.75 -1.78
N ARG A 243 7.64 -6.99 -1.16
CA ARG A 243 7.46 -7.00 0.30
C ARG A 243 6.00 -7.03 0.71
N ALA A 244 5.74 -7.73 1.80
CA ALA A 244 4.49 -7.61 2.56
C ALA A 244 4.76 -6.86 3.87
N HIS A 245 3.97 -5.81 4.12
CA HIS A 245 3.95 -5.08 5.38
C HIS A 245 2.70 -5.50 6.15
N LEU A 246 2.88 -6.20 7.26
CA LEU A 246 1.79 -6.52 8.18
C LEU A 246 1.60 -5.36 9.15
N LEU A 247 0.44 -4.71 9.07
CA LEU A 247 0.07 -3.55 9.87
C LEU A 247 -0.95 -3.96 10.94
N PRO A 248 -0.78 -3.56 12.21
CA PRO A 248 -1.82 -3.76 13.21
C PRO A 248 -3.08 -2.94 12.86
N LEU A 249 -4.26 -3.51 13.06
CA LEU A 249 -5.55 -2.85 12.85
C LEU A 249 -5.70 -1.57 13.69
N SER A 250 -5.17 -1.55 14.91
CA SER A 250 -5.18 -0.33 15.74
C SER A 250 -4.40 0.82 15.15
N LEU A 251 -3.44 0.56 14.24
CA LEU A 251 -2.68 1.62 13.59
C LEU A 251 -3.54 2.42 12.62
N VAL A 252 -4.38 1.75 11.83
CA VAL A 252 -5.16 2.39 10.75
C VAL A 252 -6.45 3.07 11.23
N GLY A 253 -6.81 2.94 12.50
CA GLY A 253 -7.88 3.72 13.10
C GLY A 253 -9.29 3.43 12.54
N PHE A 254 -9.51 2.24 11.99
CA PHE A 254 -10.84 1.70 11.69
C PHE A 254 -10.94 0.24 12.19
N THR A 255 -12.15 -0.31 12.18
CA THR A 255 -12.45 -1.67 12.66
C THR A 255 -12.81 -2.61 11.50
N LEU A 256 -12.85 -3.93 11.76
CA LEU A 256 -13.24 -4.91 10.73
C LEU A 256 -14.68 -4.69 10.22
N ASP A 257 -15.61 -4.23 11.06
CA ASP A 257 -17.01 -3.94 10.66
C ASP A 257 -17.12 -2.77 9.66
N GLU A 258 -16.05 -1.98 9.55
CA GLU A 258 -15.93 -0.84 8.65
C GLU A 258 -15.24 -1.24 7.33
N THR A 259 -15.09 -2.55 7.08
CA THR A 259 -14.56 -3.13 5.86
C THR A 259 -15.65 -3.90 5.10
N VAL A 260 -15.36 -4.27 3.86
CA VAL A 260 -16.20 -5.14 3.02
C VAL A 260 -15.34 -6.22 2.38
N GLU A 261 -15.89 -7.43 2.24
CA GLU A 261 -15.21 -8.54 1.58
C GLU A 261 -15.18 -8.34 0.06
N VAL A 262 -14.01 -8.56 -0.54
CA VAL A 262 -13.74 -8.39 -1.97
C VAL A 262 -12.86 -9.51 -2.49
N PRO A 263 -12.91 -9.82 -3.81
CA PRO A 263 -11.89 -10.65 -4.46
C PRO A 263 -10.51 -9.99 -4.39
N SER A 264 -9.46 -10.78 -4.23
CA SER A 264 -8.08 -10.28 -4.27
C SER A 264 -7.69 -9.78 -5.65
N THR A 265 -6.92 -8.70 -5.68
CA THR A 265 -6.27 -8.19 -6.89
C THR A 265 -5.28 -9.21 -7.48
N PHE A 266 -4.71 -10.09 -6.65
CA PHE A 266 -3.72 -11.10 -7.07
C PHE A 266 -4.35 -12.40 -7.57
N ALA A 267 -5.57 -12.72 -7.11
CA ALA A 267 -6.27 -13.97 -7.40
C ALA A 267 -7.75 -13.87 -7.02
N LEU A 268 -8.66 -13.97 -7.99
CA LEU A 268 -10.09 -13.74 -7.78
C LEU A 268 -10.75 -14.79 -6.87
N GLU A 269 -10.15 -15.96 -6.75
CA GLU A 269 -10.56 -17.04 -5.85
C GLU A 269 -10.26 -16.74 -4.38
N LEU A 270 -9.32 -15.85 -4.09
CA LEU A 270 -9.00 -15.42 -2.74
C LEU A 270 -9.90 -14.27 -2.33
N ARG A 271 -10.43 -14.33 -1.11
CA ARG A 271 -11.25 -13.27 -0.52
C ARG A 271 -10.49 -12.61 0.61
N LEU A 272 -10.51 -11.28 0.62
CA LEU A 272 -9.97 -10.46 1.69
C LEU A 272 -10.86 -9.25 1.90
N LEU A 273 -10.56 -8.46 2.92
CA LEU A 273 -11.33 -7.27 3.27
C LEU A 273 -10.72 -6.03 2.62
N THR A 274 -11.54 -5.02 2.34
CA THR A 274 -11.08 -3.68 1.94
C THR A 274 -11.85 -2.64 2.75
N PRO A 275 -11.22 -1.56 3.22
CA PRO A 275 -11.93 -0.54 3.99
C PRO A 275 -13.00 0.14 3.14
N LYS A 276 -14.13 0.46 3.77
CA LYS A 276 -15.13 1.33 3.14
C LYS A 276 -14.51 2.69 2.82
N PRO A 277 -14.86 3.34 1.70
CA PRO A 277 -14.26 4.59 1.26
C PRO A 277 -14.15 5.69 2.33
N SER A 278 -15.22 5.93 3.08
CA SER A 278 -15.28 6.92 4.16
C SER A 278 -14.27 6.64 5.28
N HIS A 279 -14.12 5.38 5.66
CA HIS A 279 -13.21 4.95 6.72
C HIS A 279 -11.75 4.94 6.27
N TYR A 280 -11.48 4.58 5.01
CA TYR A 280 -10.14 4.71 4.44
C TYR A 280 -9.68 6.18 4.39
N MET A 281 -10.53 7.07 3.87
CA MET A 281 -10.23 8.50 3.82
C MET A 281 -10.05 9.09 5.23
N SER A 282 -10.94 8.72 6.18
CA SER A 282 -10.80 9.16 7.57
C SER A 282 -9.53 8.63 8.24
N SER A 283 -9.08 7.41 7.91
CA SER A 283 -7.80 6.88 8.39
C SER A 283 -6.65 7.77 7.97
N LEU A 284 -6.55 8.07 6.67
CA LEU A 284 -5.48 8.90 6.11
C LEU A 284 -5.47 10.30 6.73
N ILE A 285 -6.64 10.93 6.86
CA ILE A 285 -6.78 12.23 7.53
C ILE A 285 -6.29 12.17 8.98
N ARG A 286 -6.69 11.16 9.76
CA ARG A 286 -6.23 11.00 11.15
C ARG A 286 -4.72 10.86 11.24
N HIS A 287 -4.10 10.14 10.31
CA HIS A 287 -2.65 9.99 10.27
C HIS A 287 -1.95 11.32 9.97
N LEU A 288 -2.46 12.11 9.01
CA LEU A 288 -1.90 13.44 8.73
C LEU A 288 -2.02 14.37 9.93
N LEU A 289 -3.14 14.36 10.65
CA LEU A 289 -3.31 15.19 11.84
C LEU A 289 -2.37 14.82 12.99
N GLN A 290 -1.92 13.57 13.06
CA GLN A 290 -0.96 13.10 14.07
C GLN A 290 0.51 13.40 13.72
N LEU A 291 0.80 13.79 12.48
CA LEU A 291 2.15 14.01 11.99
C LEU A 291 2.44 15.51 11.82
N PRO A 292 3.53 16.05 12.39
CA PRO A 292 3.91 17.45 12.23
C PRO A 292 4.15 17.82 10.76
N ILE A 293 3.77 19.04 10.38
CA ILE A 293 4.09 19.58 9.04
C ILE A 293 5.61 19.52 8.82
N GLY A 294 6.03 19.00 7.67
CA GLY A 294 7.43 18.80 7.32
C GLY A 294 8.03 17.44 7.73
N ASP A 295 7.28 16.59 8.46
CA ASP A 295 7.70 15.20 8.70
C ASP A 295 7.67 14.40 7.39
N SER A 296 8.79 13.75 7.04
CA SER A 296 8.92 12.96 5.82
C SER A 296 7.94 11.79 5.75
N SER A 297 7.43 11.32 6.89
CA SER A 297 6.43 10.27 6.98
C SER A 297 5.07 10.70 6.43
N ARG A 298 4.81 12.02 6.32
CA ARG A 298 3.59 12.55 5.74
C ARG A 298 3.49 12.28 4.25
N ALA A 299 4.60 12.37 3.51
CA ALA A 299 4.62 12.28 2.06
C ALA A 299 3.89 11.03 1.52
N ARG A 300 4.03 9.88 2.22
CA ARG A 300 3.28 8.66 1.89
C ARG A 300 1.77 8.85 2.04
N VAL A 301 1.33 9.35 3.21
CA VAL A 301 -0.09 9.51 3.52
C VAL A 301 -0.73 10.61 2.64
N GLU A 302 0.03 11.66 2.31
CA GLU A 302 -0.36 12.72 1.39
C GLU A 302 -0.53 12.16 -0.03
N LYS A 303 0.42 11.35 -0.51
CA LYS A 303 0.31 10.63 -1.79
C LYS A 303 -0.93 9.74 -1.82
N ASP A 304 -1.15 8.93 -0.79
CA ASP A 304 -2.29 8.01 -0.74
C ASP A 304 -3.62 8.77 -0.73
N LEU A 305 -3.73 9.84 0.06
CA LEU A 305 -4.97 10.64 0.12
C LEU A 305 -5.23 11.37 -1.21
N GLY A 306 -4.20 11.99 -1.79
CA GLY A 306 -4.31 12.66 -3.09
C GLY A 306 -4.65 11.69 -4.21
N GLY A 307 -4.01 10.52 -4.26
CA GLY A 307 -4.28 9.47 -5.23
C GLY A 307 -5.69 8.90 -5.08
N PHE A 308 -6.16 8.72 -3.85
CA PHE A 308 -7.53 8.27 -3.58
C PHE A 308 -8.57 9.31 -4.02
N ILE A 309 -8.36 10.59 -3.73
CA ILE A 309 -9.24 11.68 -4.19
C ILE A 309 -9.29 11.71 -5.72
N SER A 310 -8.12 11.74 -6.37
CA SER A 310 -8.00 11.82 -7.82
C SER A 310 -8.67 10.64 -8.52
N ALA A 311 -8.27 9.40 -8.23
CA ALA A 311 -8.80 8.23 -8.94
C ALA A 311 -10.23 7.84 -8.50
N TYR A 312 -10.53 7.87 -7.20
CA TYR A 312 -11.80 7.35 -6.71
C TYR A 312 -12.91 8.40 -6.67
N ILE A 313 -12.61 9.63 -6.25
CA ILE A 313 -13.63 10.67 -6.04
C ILE A 313 -13.82 11.49 -7.32
N LEU A 314 -12.73 11.99 -7.90
CA LEU A 314 -12.76 12.83 -9.09
C LEU A 314 -12.76 12.03 -10.40
N LYS A 315 -12.58 10.71 -10.32
CA LYS A 315 -12.50 9.79 -11.46
C LYS A 315 -11.49 10.26 -12.52
N ASP A 316 -10.39 10.87 -12.06
CA ASP A 316 -9.24 11.10 -12.93
C ASP A 316 -8.83 9.74 -13.49
N GLY A 317 -8.79 9.64 -14.82
CA GLY A 317 -8.31 8.44 -15.47
C GLY A 317 -6.92 8.05 -14.94
N PRO A 318 -6.52 6.78 -15.10
CA PRO A 318 -5.26 6.30 -14.55
C PRO A 318 -4.10 7.18 -15.05
N ALA A 319 -3.34 7.75 -14.11
CA ALA A 319 -2.33 8.81 -14.34
C ALA A 319 -1.29 8.47 -15.44
N ASN A 320 -1.11 7.19 -15.75
CA ASN A 320 -0.20 6.66 -16.75
C ASN A 320 -0.78 6.58 -18.17
N THR A 321 -2.08 6.83 -18.38
CA THR A 321 -2.66 6.94 -19.73
C THR A 321 -2.62 8.36 -20.26
N THR A 322 -2.46 9.34 -19.38
CA THR A 322 -2.67 10.76 -19.70
C THR A 322 -1.42 11.48 -20.19
N ILE A 323 -0.22 10.90 -20.08
CA ILE A 323 1.01 11.49 -20.67
C ILE A 323 0.88 11.68 -22.18
N CYS A 324 0.08 10.84 -22.86
CA CYS A 324 -0.15 10.96 -24.30
C CYS A 324 -1.38 11.80 -24.66
N THR A 325 -2.34 12.02 -23.75
CA THR A 325 -3.59 12.75 -24.03
C THR A 325 -3.63 14.18 -23.49
N TYR A 326 -2.91 14.49 -22.40
CA TYR A 326 -2.80 15.87 -21.87
C TYR A 326 -2.22 16.88 -22.88
N LEU A 327 -1.52 16.38 -23.90
CA LEU A 327 -0.94 17.23 -24.94
C LEU A 327 -1.97 17.71 -25.97
N ASN A 328 -3.20 17.17 -25.97
CA ASN A 328 -4.15 17.42 -27.05
C ASN A 328 -5.40 18.22 -26.65
N ASP A 329 -5.80 18.25 -25.37
CA ASP A 329 -6.82 19.20 -24.88
C ASP A 329 -6.75 19.31 -23.33
N PRO A 330 -6.25 20.40 -22.74
CA PRO A 330 -6.32 20.59 -21.31
C PRO A 330 -7.77 20.81 -20.88
N GLU A 331 -8.21 20.11 -19.84
CA GLU A 331 -9.51 20.35 -19.17
C GLU A 331 -9.63 21.85 -18.81
N SER A 332 -10.81 22.44 -19.04
CA SER A 332 -11.06 23.83 -18.64
C SER A 332 -11.21 23.94 -17.12
N ASP A 333 -10.96 25.13 -16.57
CA ASP A 333 -11.14 25.38 -15.13
C ASP A 333 -12.62 25.15 -14.71
N GLU A 334 -13.57 25.46 -15.59
CA GLU A 334 -14.99 25.21 -15.38
C GLU A 334 -15.34 23.72 -15.32
N ASP A 335 -14.84 22.93 -16.27
CA ASP A 335 -15.07 21.47 -16.30
C ASP A 335 -14.43 20.81 -15.06
N TYR A 336 -13.22 21.23 -14.68
CA TYR A 336 -12.57 20.78 -13.47
C TYR A 336 -13.40 21.11 -12.23
N GLN A 337 -13.91 22.33 -12.11
CA GLN A 337 -14.73 22.73 -10.96
C GLN A 337 -16.05 21.95 -10.92
N GLU A 338 -16.70 21.71 -12.06
CA GLU A 338 -17.91 20.87 -12.12
C GLU A 338 -17.62 19.44 -11.61
N ARG A 339 -16.49 18.86 -12.05
CA ARG A 339 -16.04 17.54 -11.61
C ARG A 339 -15.71 17.48 -10.12
N VAL A 340 -15.13 18.54 -9.56
CA VAL A 340 -14.92 18.69 -8.11
C VAL A 340 -16.25 18.73 -7.36
N GLU A 341 -17.24 19.49 -7.82
CA GLU A 341 -18.56 19.52 -7.17
C GLU A 341 -19.29 18.18 -7.24
N GLU A 342 -19.19 17.48 -8.37
CA GLU A 342 -19.71 16.12 -8.51
C GLU A 342 -19.01 15.16 -7.55
N GLY A 343 -17.68 15.22 -7.47
CA GLY A 343 -16.87 14.43 -6.54
C GLY A 343 -17.27 14.66 -5.08
N VAL A 344 -17.46 15.93 -4.67
CA VAL A 344 -17.95 16.27 -3.33
C VAL A 344 -19.36 15.71 -3.10
N ARG A 345 -20.25 15.82 -4.08
CA ARG A 345 -21.62 15.28 -3.99
C ARG A 345 -21.59 13.75 -3.84
N PHE A 346 -20.79 13.07 -4.65
CA PHE A 346 -20.57 11.63 -4.59
C PHE A 346 -20.04 11.21 -3.22
N MET A 347 -18.97 11.86 -2.73
CA MET A 347 -18.38 11.58 -1.42
C MET A 347 -19.39 11.77 -0.27
N LYS A 348 -20.27 12.78 -0.35
CA LYS A 348 -21.32 13.04 0.65
C LYS A 348 -22.42 11.96 0.69
N THR A 349 -22.53 11.10 -0.32
CA THR A 349 -23.48 9.98 -0.33
C THR A 349 -23.00 8.77 0.47
N TRP A 350 -21.72 8.74 0.85
CA TRP A 350 -21.15 7.61 1.58
C TRP A 350 -21.73 7.51 2.99
N ASP A 351 -21.75 6.28 3.52
CA ASP A 351 -21.99 6.06 4.94
C ASP A 351 -20.74 6.42 5.75
N TRP A 352 -20.80 7.56 6.44
CA TRP A 352 -19.75 8.01 7.35
C TRP A 352 -19.89 7.41 8.77
N GLY A 353 -20.93 6.63 9.04
CA GLY A 353 -21.13 5.94 10.31
C GLY A 353 -21.03 6.87 11.52
N LYS A 354 -20.16 6.51 12.48
CA LYS A 354 -19.87 7.28 13.70
C LYS A 354 -18.66 8.21 13.56
N ILE A 355 -18.18 8.46 12.34
CA ILE A 355 -17.05 9.36 12.11
C ILE A 355 -17.44 10.78 12.57
N GLU A 356 -16.54 11.43 13.30
CA GLU A 356 -16.77 12.79 13.78
C GLU A 356 -16.98 13.76 12.61
N LYS A 357 -17.97 14.65 12.74
CA LYS A 357 -18.34 15.62 11.70
C LYS A 357 -17.14 16.44 11.18
N ARG A 358 -16.14 16.69 12.03
CA ARG A 358 -14.91 17.39 11.62
C ARG A 358 -14.15 16.68 10.50
N TYR A 359 -14.12 15.35 10.48
CA TYR A 359 -13.40 14.61 9.44
C TYR A 359 -14.09 14.72 8.08
N LEU A 360 -15.43 14.78 8.05
CA LEU A 360 -16.17 15.06 6.82
C LEU A 360 -15.87 16.47 6.29
N ALA A 361 -15.79 17.47 7.18
CA ALA A 361 -15.43 18.83 6.78
C ALA A 361 -14.00 18.92 6.22
N ILE A 362 -13.04 18.24 6.86
CA ILE A 362 -11.67 18.13 6.37
C ILE A 362 -11.62 17.41 5.02
N ALA A 363 -12.35 16.29 4.88
CA ALA A 363 -12.44 15.52 3.64
C ALA A 363 -13.01 16.37 2.49
N GLU A 364 -14.11 17.09 2.72
CA GLU A 364 -14.68 18.00 1.72
C GLU A 364 -13.68 19.07 1.31
N ARG A 365 -12.98 19.68 2.28
CA ARG A 365 -11.97 20.69 1.97
C ARG A 365 -10.79 20.12 1.17
N ALA A 366 -10.35 18.90 1.48
CA ALA A 366 -9.29 18.22 0.74
C ALA A 366 -9.69 17.89 -0.71
N VAL A 367 -10.96 17.49 -0.95
CA VAL A 367 -11.47 17.26 -2.32
C VAL A 367 -11.56 18.56 -3.10
N ARG A 368 -11.98 19.66 -2.45
CA ARG A 368 -12.11 20.98 -3.09
C ARG A 368 -10.77 21.65 -3.38
N ASP A 369 -9.75 21.39 -2.57
CA ASP A 369 -8.40 21.95 -2.72
C ASP A 369 -7.37 20.93 -2.23
N CYS A 370 -6.83 20.11 -3.15
CA CYS A 370 -5.86 19.07 -2.79
C CYS A 370 -4.59 19.64 -2.11
N ARG A 371 -4.22 20.90 -2.36
CA ARG A 371 -3.08 21.56 -1.67
C ARG A 371 -3.32 21.71 -0.18
N TYR A 372 -4.57 21.64 0.27
CA TYR A 372 -4.90 21.64 1.68
C TYR A 372 -4.27 20.45 2.43
N ILE A 373 -4.07 19.31 1.75
CA ILE A 373 -3.49 18.09 2.31
C ILE A 373 -2.08 18.37 2.89
N ASP A 374 -1.26 19.14 2.16
CA ASP A 374 0.12 19.49 2.55
C ASP A 374 0.18 20.34 3.84
N THR A 375 -0.91 21.06 4.13
CA THR A 375 -1.02 21.97 5.30
C THR A 375 -1.92 21.42 6.39
N LEU A 376 -2.43 20.20 6.24
CA LEU A 376 -3.37 19.60 7.17
C LEU A 376 -2.67 19.28 8.51
N THR A 377 -3.07 19.99 9.55
CA THR A 377 -2.61 19.83 10.94
C THR A 377 -3.80 19.91 11.88
N ASP A 378 -3.69 19.33 13.08
CA ASP A 378 -4.71 19.50 14.12
C ASP A 378 -4.68 20.96 14.57
N VAL A 379 -5.61 21.76 14.04
CA VAL A 379 -5.90 23.06 14.62
C VAL A 379 -6.75 22.74 15.83
N HIS A 380 -6.18 22.82 17.02
CA HIS A 380 -6.99 22.95 18.21
C HIS A 380 -7.83 24.22 18.00
N GLU A 381 -9.09 24.05 17.59
CA GLU A 381 -10.10 25.06 17.82
C GLU A 381 -10.15 25.18 19.34
N GLU A 382 -9.40 26.14 19.89
CA GLU A 382 -9.64 26.66 21.22
C GLU A 382 -11.11 27.00 21.23
N GLN A 383 -11.92 26.14 21.86
CA GLN A 383 -13.32 26.39 22.05
C GLN A 383 -13.41 27.70 22.80
N ASP A 384 -13.88 28.74 22.11
CA ASP A 384 -14.30 30.00 22.69
C ASP A 384 -15.11 29.66 23.94
N THR A 385 -14.48 29.86 25.09
CA THR A 385 -15.11 29.66 26.38
C THR A 385 -16.07 30.85 26.55
N PRO A 386 -17.36 30.61 26.83
CA PRO A 386 -18.41 31.63 26.73
C PRO A 386 -18.25 32.82 27.67
#